data_AF-A0A173SAL1-F1
#
_entry.id   AF-A0A173SAL1-F1
#
_cell.length_a   1.000
_cell.length_b   1.000
_cell.length_c   1.000
_cell.angle_alpha   90.00
_cell.angle_beta   90.00
_cell.angle_gamma   90.00
#
_symmetry.space_group_name_H-M   'P 1'
#
loop_
_entity.id
_entity.type
_entity.pdbx_description
1 polymer ?
#
loop_
_entity_poly.entity_id
_entity_poly.type
_entity_poly.pdbx_seq_one_letter_code
_entity_poly.pdbx_strand_id
1 'polypeptide(L)'
;MEFMNAYKHLEKLCGDILNDERRISAYIDEMAKISDGSTKVHNWDNDLKKLKHYRWIRNQIVHEPDCQEENICHPDDVAWLNNFYSRIMNQTDPLALYLKSSKVNPLTKTQKESNYSPQRKKIHHKTKRSANFTLFFIILIVLIFVLLIATFLFQK
;
A
#
# COMPACT_ATOMS: atom_id res chain seq x y z
N MET A 1 -5.03 -13.93 18.35
CA MET A 1 -5.83 -13.00 17.50
C MET A 1 -5.45 -13.25 16.02
N GLU A 2 -6.18 -12.77 15.00
CA GLU A 2 -5.91 -13.10 13.57
C GLU A 2 -5.67 -11.85 12.67
N PHE A 3 -5.25 -10.74 13.26
CA PHE A 3 -5.06 -9.47 12.57
C PHE A 3 -4.02 -9.57 11.46
N MET A 4 -2.81 -10.09 11.74
CA MET A 4 -1.76 -10.13 10.71
C MET A 4 -2.13 -11.05 9.56
N ASN A 5 -2.90 -12.11 9.83
CA ASN A 5 -3.38 -13.00 8.79
C ASN A 5 -4.37 -12.28 7.85
N ALA A 6 -5.39 -11.64 8.42
CA ALA A 6 -6.36 -10.84 7.66
C ALA A 6 -5.67 -9.69 6.89
N TYR A 7 -4.71 -9.00 7.53
CA TYR A 7 -3.93 -7.94 6.90
C TYR A 7 -3.12 -8.46 5.71
N LYS A 8 -2.42 -9.60 5.85
CA LYS A 8 -1.63 -10.20 4.76
C LYS A 8 -2.51 -10.60 3.57
N HIS A 9 -3.71 -11.12 3.82
CA HIS A 9 -4.66 -11.42 2.75
C HIS A 9 -5.09 -10.16 1.99
N LEU A 10 -5.44 -9.08 2.72
CA LEU A 10 -5.76 -7.80 2.10
C LEU A 10 -4.57 -7.20 1.35
N GLU A 11 -3.37 -7.25 1.95
CA GLU A 11 -2.14 -6.75 1.36
C GLU A 11 -1.84 -7.46 0.03
N LYS A 12 -1.92 -8.79 0.01
CA LYS A 12 -1.76 -9.58 -1.22
C LYS A 12 -2.77 -9.18 -2.28
N LEU A 13 -4.05 -9.09 -1.93
CA LEU A 13 -5.10 -8.70 -2.88
C LEU A 13 -4.83 -7.31 -3.48
N CYS A 14 -4.48 -6.32 -2.66
CA CYS A 14 -4.13 -4.97 -3.14
C CYS A 14 -2.94 -5.01 -4.12
N GLY A 15 -1.93 -5.85 -3.85
CA GLY A 15 -0.82 -6.08 -4.76
C GLY A 15 -1.26 -6.66 -6.10
N ASP A 16 -2.10 -7.68 -6.06
CA ASP A 16 -2.58 -8.39 -7.26
C ASP A 16 -3.46 -7.49 -8.15
N ILE A 17 -4.37 -6.71 -7.56
CA ILE A 17 -5.30 -5.86 -8.34
C ILE A 17 -4.61 -4.62 -8.94
N LEU A 18 -3.61 -4.05 -8.24
CA LEU A 18 -2.86 -2.88 -8.72
C LEU A 18 -1.61 -3.26 -9.51
N ASN A 19 -1.19 -4.52 -9.43
CA ASN A 19 0.10 -5.01 -9.92
C ASN A 19 1.26 -4.14 -9.39
N ASP A 20 1.26 -3.85 -8.09
CA ASP A 20 2.24 -3.00 -7.41
C ASP A 20 2.78 -3.71 -6.15
N GLU A 21 4.11 -3.85 -6.06
CA GLU A 21 4.80 -4.52 -4.94
C GLU A 21 4.65 -3.78 -3.60
N ARG A 22 4.29 -2.49 -3.63
CA ARG A 22 3.95 -1.72 -2.42
C ARG A 22 2.58 -2.09 -1.86
N ARG A 23 1.78 -2.86 -2.61
CA ARG A 23 0.54 -3.53 -2.18
C ARG A 23 -0.47 -2.56 -1.56
N ILE A 24 -0.84 -2.76 -0.29
CA ILE A 24 -1.77 -1.90 0.43
C ILE A 24 -1.29 -0.44 0.51
N SER A 25 0.03 -0.19 0.49
CA SER A 25 0.55 1.17 0.40
C SER A 25 0.26 1.81 -0.95
N ALA A 26 0.32 1.06 -2.05
CA ALA A 26 -0.10 1.56 -3.35
C ALA A 26 -1.60 1.89 -3.36
N TYR A 27 -2.43 1.05 -2.74
CA TYR A 27 -3.86 1.32 -2.62
C TYR A 27 -4.15 2.60 -1.82
N ILE A 28 -3.48 2.77 -0.68
CA ILE A 28 -3.57 4.00 0.13
C ILE A 28 -3.14 5.22 -0.68
N ASP A 29 -2.06 5.11 -1.47
CA ASP A 29 -1.58 6.21 -2.30
C ASP A 29 -2.57 6.58 -3.41
N GLU A 30 -3.20 5.59 -4.07
CA GLU A 30 -4.23 5.86 -5.07
C GLU A 30 -5.44 6.57 -4.46
N MET A 31 -5.90 6.16 -3.28
CA MET A 31 -6.94 6.91 -2.55
C MET A 31 -6.47 8.32 -2.17
N ALA A 32 -5.24 8.48 -1.68
CA ALA A 32 -4.73 9.78 -1.24
C ALA A 32 -4.52 10.78 -2.39
N LYS A 33 -4.31 10.31 -3.63
CA LYS A 33 -4.17 11.16 -4.82
C LYS A 33 -5.49 11.79 -5.28
N ILE A 34 -6.62 11.22 -4.89
CA ILE A 34 -7.94 11.67 -5.33
C ILE A 34 -8.47 12.70 -4.33
N SER A 35 -8.40 13.98 -4.70
CA SER A 35 -8.75 15.09 -3.81
C SER A 35 -10.25 15.22 -3.52
N ASP A 36 -11.10 14.78 -4.44
CA ASP A 36 -12.56 14.85 -4.34
C ASP A 36 -13.21 13.50 -4.00
N GLY A 37 -12.44 12.56 -3.43
CA GLY A 37 -12.93 11.22 -3.12
C GLY A 37 -14.08 11.22 -2.11
N SER A 38 -13.96 12.05 -1.07
CA SER A 38 -14.96 12.18 0.01
C SER A 38 -16.26 12.84 -0.43
N THR A 39 -16.25 13.63 -1.51
CA THR A 39 -17.47 14.25 -2.06
C THR A 39 -18.27 13.27 -2.92
N LYS A 40 -17.60 12.27 -3.51
CA LYS A 40 -18.20 11.31 -4.45
C LYS A 40 -18.49 9.94 -3.86
N VAL A 41 -17.80 9.56 -2.78
CA VAL A 41 -17.92 8.23 -2.17
C VAL A 41 -18.09 8.38 -0.67
N HIS A 42 -19.19 7.82 -0.17
CA HIS A 42 -19.46 7.77 1.25
C HIS A 42 -18.35 7.01 1.99
N ASN A 43 -18.00 7.49 3.20
CA ASN A 43 -17.01 6.87 4.10
C ASN A 43 -15.55 6.83 3.57
N TRP A 44 -15.24 7.56 2.49
CA TRP A 44 -13.89 7.61 1.90
C TRP A 44 -12.78 7.89 2.90
N ASP A 45 -12.93 8.97 3.68
CA ASP A 45 -11.89 9.42 4.62
C ASP A 45 -11.70 8.44 5.78
N ASN A 46 -12.79 7.83 6.25
CA ASN A 46 -12.73 6.82 7.30
C ASN A 46 -12.03 5.56 6.80
N ASP A 47 -12.35 5.09 5.58
CA ASP A 47 -11.67 3.96 4.97
C ASP A 47 -10.16 4.25 4.81
N LEU A 48 -9.80 5.44 4.30
CA LEU A 48 -8.41 5.85 4.15
C LEU A 48 -7.68 5.92 5.51
N LYS A 49 -8.34 6.48 6.53
CA LYS A 49 -7.80 6.58 7.90
C LYS A 49 -7.57 5.19 8.50
N LYS A 50 -8.54 4.28 8.36
CA LYS A 50 -8.43 2.90 8.82
C LYS A 50 -7.30 2.14 8.11
N LEU A 51 -7.17 2.25 6.79
CA LEU A 51 -6.05 1.64 6.06
C LEU A 51 -4.69 2.14 6.53
N LYS A 52 -4.53 3.46 6.72
CA LYS A 52 -3.29 4.06 7.25
C LYS A 52 -3.00 3.54 8.67
N HIS A 53 -4.02 3.48 9.52
CA HIS A 53 -3.91 2.97 10.88
C HIS A 53 -3.50 1.50 10.91
N TYR A 54 -4.11 0.63 10.09
CA TYR A 54 -3.76 -0.78 10.04
C TYR A 54 -2.37 -1.03 9.46
N ARG A 55 -1.91 -0.21 8.52
CA ARG A 55 -0.51 -0.22 8.09
C ARG A 55 0.43 0.15 9.23
N TRP A 56 0.06 1.14 10.05
CA TRP A 56 0.83 1.49 11.25
C TRP A 56 0.85 0.34 12.26
N ILE A 57 -0.30 -0.27 12.60
CA ILE A 57 -0.39 -1.45 13.49
C ILE A 57 0.52 -2.57 13.00
N ARG A 58 0.44 -2.92 11.70
CA ARG A 58 1.31 -3.94 11.11
C ARG A 58 2.80 -3.60 11.28
N ASN A 59 3.17 -2.33 11.14
CA ASN A 59 4.56 -1.93 11.34
C ASN A 59 4.98 -2.02 12.80
N GLN A 60 4.09 -1.70 13.75
CA GLN A 60 4.36 -1.85 15.18
C GLN A 60 4.63 -3.33 15.53
N ILE A 61 3.76 -4.25 15.10
CA ILE A 61 3.92 -5.70 15.36
C ILE A 61 5.25 -6.23 14.78
N VAL A 62 5.66 -5.73 13.62
CA VAL A 62 6.86 -6.23 12.93
C VAL A 62 8.16 -5.65 13.50
N HIS A 63 8.14 -4.42 14.02
CA HIS A 63 9.37 -3.69 14.34
C HIS A 63 9.56 -3.36 15.82
N GLU A 64 8.48 -3.24 16.59
CA GLU A 64 8.58 -2.86 18.01
C GLU A 64 8.70 -4.10 18.90
N PRO A 65 9.67 -4.13 19.83
CA PRO A 65 9.75 -5.16 20.87
C PRO A 65 8.45 -5.23 21.68
N ASP A 66 8.05 -6.45 22.10
CA ASP A 66 6.88 -6.71 22.94
C ASP A 66 5.51 -6.29 22.35
N CYS A 67 5.48 -5.86 21.09
CA CYS A 67 4.27 -5.47 20.39
C CYS A 67 3.62 -6.70 19.72
N GLN A 68 2.68 -7.33 20.42
CA GLN A 68 1.93 -8.47 19.90
C GLN A 68 0.52 -8.07 19.46
N GLU A 69 -0.08 -8.85 18.56
CA GLU A 69 -1.44 -8.61 18.06
C GLU A 69 -2.45 -8.46 19.21
N GLU A 70 -2.30 -9.27 20.25
CA GLU A 70 -3.17 -9.32 21.41
C GLU A 70 -3.22 -8.01 22.20
N ASN A 71 -2.17 -7.19 22.10
CA ASN A 71 -2.02 -5.97 22.89
C ASN A 71 -2.58 -4.73 22.18
N ILE A 72 -2.64 -4.75 20.85
CA ILE A 72 -2.89 -3.53 20.05
C ILE A 72 -4.03 -3.67 19.03
N CYS A 73 -4.56 -4.87 18.82
CA CYS A 73 -5.65 -5.14 17.89
C CYS A 73 -6.94 -5.48 18.66
N HIS A 74 -8.09 -5.11 18.09
CA HIS A 74 -9.40 -5.54 18.54
C HIS A 74 -10.02 -6.52 17.54
N PRO A 75 -10.92 -7.45 17.95
CA PRO A 75 -11.66 -8.30 17.01
C PRO A 75 -12.36 -7.52 15.88
N ASP A 76 -12.82 -6.30 16.16
CA ASP A 76 -13.44 -5.42 15.15
C ASP A 76 -12.46 -4.99 14.05
N ASP A 77 -11.16 -4.96 14.32
CA ASP A 77 -10.15 -4.63 13.32
C ASP A 77 -10.00 -5.76 12.30
N VAL A 78 -10.04 -7.01 12.76
CA VAL A 78 -10.05 -8.20 11.90
C VAL A 78 -11.33 -8.21 11.05
N ALA A 79 -12.48 -7.94 11.67
CA ALA A 79 -13.76 -7.84 10.98
C ALA A 79 -13.75 -6.74 9.91
N TRP A 80 -13.17 -5.58 10.22
CA TRP A 80 -13.01 -4.48 9.28
C TRP A 80 -12.13 -4.86 8.08
N LEU A 81 -10.97 -5.49 8.32
CA LEU A 81 -10.07 -5.93 7.25
C LEU A 81 -10.73 -6.94 6.31
N ASN A 82 -11.43 -7.93 6.87
CA ASN A 82 -12.16 -8.94 6.11
C ASN A 82 -13.33 -8.34 5.32
N ASN A 83 -14.04 -7.37 5.91
CA ASN A 83 -15.07 -6.62 5.21
C ASN A 83 -14.50 -5.82 4.04
N PHE A 84 -13.38 -5.11 4.25
CA PHE A 84 -12.72 -4.32 3.22
C PHE A 84 -12.21 -5.21 2.08
N TYR A 85 -11.60 -6.35 2.40
CA TYR A 85 -11.25 -7.39 1.42
C TYR A 85 -12.47 -7.79 0.57
N SER A 86 -13.59 -8.09 1.21
CA SER A 86 -14.83 -8.49 0.52
C SER A 86 -15.37 -7.36 -0.36
N ARG A 87 -15.28 -6.10 0.09
CA ARG A 87 -15.67 -4.93 -0.72
C ARG A 87 -14.82 -4.79 -1.98
N ILE A 88 -13.51 -5.04 -1.93
CA ILE A 88 -12.65 -5.06 -3.12
C ILE A 88 -13.09 -6.17 -4.08
N MET A 89 -13.30 -7.39 -3.58
CA MET A 89 -13.74 -8.52 -4.40
C MET A 89 -15.08 -8.24 -5.10
N ASN A 90 -15.99 -7.53 -4.41
CA ASN A 90 -17.31 -7.17 -4.92
C ASN A 90 -17.33 -5.82 -5.66
N GLN A 91 -16.18 -5.16 -5.84
CA GLN A 91 -16.06 -3.84 -6.46
C GLN A 91 -16.99 -2.78 -5.82
N THR A 92 -17.13 -2.85 -4.50
CA THR A 92 -17.82 -1.88 -3.62
C THR A 92 -16.83 -1.19 -2.67
N ASP A 93 -15.54 -1.30 -2.95
CA ASP A 93 -14.48 -0.55 -2.29
C ASP A 93 -14.43 0.91 -2.78
N PRO A 94 -13.74 1.82 -2.05
CA PRO A 94 -13.72 3.23 -2.38
C PRO A 94 -13.28 3.55 -3.81
N LEU A 95 -12.19 2.95 -4.29
CA LEU A 95 -11.68 3.21 -5.64
C LEU A 95 -12.68 2.77 -6.71
N ALA A 96 -13.30 1.59 -6.55
CA ALA A 96 -14.32 1.12 -7.48
C ALA A 96 -15.58 2.01 -7.49
N LEU A 97 -16.05 2.44 -6.31
CA LEU A 97 -17.19 3.35 -6.19
C LEU A 97 -16.90 4.71 -6.82
N TYR A 98 -15.69 5.25 -6.62
CA TYR A 98 -15.27 6.53 -7.22
C TYR A 98 -15.23 6.46 -8.76
N LEU A 99 -14.71 5.35 -9.30
CA LEU A 99 -14.70 5.13 -10.75
C LEU A 99 -16.13 5.02 -11.31
N LYS A 100 -17.06 4.42 -10.56
CA LYS A 100 -18.48 4.34 -10.95
C LYS A 100 -19.15 5.71 -10.92
N SER A 101 -18.98 6.50 -9.87
CA SER A 101 -19.58 7.83 -9.75
C SER A 101 -19.02 8.82 -10.78
N SER A 102 -17.72 8.74 -11.09
CA SER A 102 -17.09 9.61 -12.08
C SER A 102 -17.53 9.31 -13.53
N LYS A 103 -17.98 8.08 -13.83
CA LYS A 103 -18.54 7.73 -15.16
C LYS A 103 -19.95 8.28 -15.39
N VAL A 104 -20.69 8.62 -14.34
CA VAL A 104 -22.07 9.13 -14.42
C VAL A 104 -22.12 10.63 -14.74
N ASN A 105 -20.98 11.34 -14.69
CA ASN A 105 -20.86 12.75 -15.06
C ASN A 105 -20.16 12.92 -16.43
N PRO A 106 -20.83 12.76 -17.57
CA PRO A 106 -20.26 13.15 -18.85
C PRO A 106 -20.42 14.65 -18.99
N LEU A 107 -19.43 15.45 -18.59
CA LEU A 107 -19.06 16.73 -19.22
C LEU A 107 -17.81 17.31 -18.55
N THR A 108 -16.77 17.49 -19.39
CA THR A 108 -15.50 18.23 -19.21
C THR A 108 -14.23 17.49 -18.75
N LYS A 109 -13.48 17.01 -19.77
CA LYS A 109 -12.01 16.91 -19.96
C LYS A 109 -11.14 16.57 -18.72
N THR A 110 -10.47 15.41 -18.72
CA THR A 110 -9.26 15.18 -19.53
C THR A 110 -9.20 13.74 -20.05
N GLN A 111 -8.91 13.62 -21.35
CA GLN A 111 -8.73 12.36 -22.06
C GLN A 111 -7.70 11.46 -21.38
N LYS A 112 -8.15 10.29 -20.91
CA LYS A 112 -7.55 9.00 -21.24
C LYS A 112 -8.69 8.03 -21.54
N GLU A 113 -9.07 7.96 -22.80
CA GLU A 113 -9.85 6.83 -23.29
C GLU A 113 -9.03 5.56 -23.13
N SER A 114 -9.37 4.76 -22.13
CA SER A 114 -9.19 3.33 -22.20
C SER A 114 -10.56 2.71 -22.19
N ASN A 115 -11.01 2.27 -23.37
CA ASN A 115 -12.17 1.41 -23.56
C ASN A 115 -12.18 0.28 -22.51
N TYR A 116 -13.07 0.41 -21.53
CA TYR A 116 -13.28 -0.57 -20.47
C TYR A 116 -14.37 -1.55 -20.94
N SER A 117 -13.97 -2.47 -21.83
CA SER A 117 -14.65 -3.76 -21.98
C SER A 117 -14.20 -4.66 -20.82
N PRO A 118 -15.07 -5.50 -20.23
CA PRO A 118 -14.70 -6.37 -19.11
C PRO A 118 -13.86 -7.55 -19.60
N GLN A 119 -12.61 -7.29 -19.95
CA GLN A 119 -11.57 -8.30 -20.12
C GLN A 119 -10.34 -7.86 -19.32
N ARG A 120 -9.94 -8.71 -18.37
CA ARG A 120 -8.72 -8.61 -17.54
C ARG A 120 -7.55 -8.01 -18.35
N LYS A 121 -7.26 -6.73 -18.15
CA LYS A 121 -5.99 -6.12 -18.58
C LYS A 121 -5.07 -6.04 -17.38
N LYS A 122 -3.99 -6.81 -17.41
CA LYS A 122 -2.86 -6.67 -16.49
C LYS A 122 -2.37 -5.22 -16.60
N ILE A 123 -2.52 -4.47 -15.51
CA ILE A 123 -2.05 -3.10 -15.41
C ILE A 123 -0.53 -3.17 -15.39
N HIS A 124 0.13 -2.95 -16.52
CA HIS A 124 1.58 -2.78 -16.56
C HIS A 124 1.88 -1.32 -16.21
N HIS A 125 1.86 -0.98 -14.92
CA HIS A 125 2.51 0.23 -14.46
C HIS A 125 4.02 -0.01 -14.53
N LYS A 126 4.69 0.74 -15.42
CA LYS A 126 6.14 0.87 -15.38
C LYS A 126 6.49 1.64 -14.11
N THR A 127 6.78 0.91 -13.05
CA THR A 127 7.35 1.48 -11.83
C THR A 127 8.75 1.98 -12.16
N LYS A 128 8.95 3.30 -12.05
CA LYS A 128 10.28 3.89 -12.11
C LYS A 128 10.99 3.49 -10.81
N ARG A 129 11.81 2.44 -10.90
CA ARG A 129 12.68 1.97 -9.82
C ARG A 129 13.67 3.10 -9.49
N SER A 130 13.52 3.75 -8.34
CA SER A 130 14.52 4.71 -7.86
C SER A 130 15.75 3.93 -7.36
N ALA A 131 16.66 3.60 -8.28
CA ALA A 131 17.92 2.92 -8.01
C ALA A 131 18.95 3.76 -7.22
N ASN A 132 18.53 4.88 -6.63
CA ASN A 132 19.44 5.85 -6.02
C ASN A 132 19.71 5.57 -4.53
N PHE A 133 18.96 4.67 -3.89
CA PHE A 133 19.20 4.32 -2.48
C PHE A 133 20.21 3.17 -2.34
N THR A 134 20.16 2.15 -3.20
CA THR A 134 21.04 0.97 -3.11
C THR A 134 22.52 1.28 -3.38
N LEU A 135 22.85 2.21 -4.29
CA LEU A 135 24.24 2.55 -4.58
C LEU A 135 24.92 3.26 -3.39
N PHE A 136 24.16 4.06 -2.63
CA PHE A 136 24.67 4.78 -1.47
C PHE A 136 25.10 3.83 -0.35
N PHE A 137 24.34 2.76 -0.07
CA PHE A 137 24.73 1.75 0.93
C PHE A 137 25.95 0.94 0.50
N ILE A 138 26.07 0.62 -0.79
CA ILE A 138 27.23 -0.12 -1.31
C ILE A 138 28.51 0.72 -1.13
N ILE A 139 28.47 2.02 -1.46
CA ILE A 139 29.63 2.91 -1.29
C ILE A 139 29.99 3.07 0.19
N LEU A 140 28.99 3.22 1.08
CA LEU A 140 29.22 3.34 2.52
C LEU A 140 29.89 2.08 3.11
N ILE A 141 29.43 0.88 2.72
CA ILE A 141 29.99 -0.40 3.18
C ILE A 141 31.45 -0.55 2.72
N VAL A 142 31.76 -0.21 1.47
CA VAL A 142 33.13 -0.29 0.93
C VAL A 142 34.07 0.66 1.68
N LEU A 143 33.65 1.89 1.98
CA LEU A 143 34.46 2.85 2.74
C LEU A 143 34.77 2.35 4.16
N ILE A 144 33.79 1.79 4.87
CA ILE A 144 33.98 1.22 6.20
C ILE A 144 34.98 0.06 6.15
N PHE A 145 34.88 -0.81 5.14
CA PHE A 145 35.77 -1.96 5.00
C PHE A 145 37.22 -1.56 4.73
N VAL A 146 37.46 -0.54 3.90
CA VAL A 146 38.81 0.00 3.64
C VAL A 146 39.43 0.61 4.91
N LEU A 147 38.64 1.35 5.69
CA LEU A 147 39.11 1.91 6.95
C LEU A 147 39.53 0.84 7.95
N LEU A 148 38.74 -0.26 8.06
CA LEU A 148 39.06 -1.38 8.94
C LEU A 148 40.36 -2.09 8.52
N ILE A 149 40.59 -2.27 7.22
CA ILE A 149 41.85 -2.87 6.72
C ILE A 149 43.04 -1.96 7.02
N ALA A 150 42.90 -0.65 6.81
CA ALA A 150 43.96 0.30 7.11
C ALA A 150 44.32 0.27 8.59
N THR A 151 43.34 0.33 9.50
CA THR A 151 43.62 0.26 10.94
C THR A 151 44.27 -1.06 11.36
N PHE A 152 43.88 -2.17 10.74
CA PHE A 152 44.51 -3.48 10.98
C PHE A 152 45.96 -3.55 10.49
N LEU A 153 46.28 -2.91 9.36
CA LEU A 153 47.65 -2.86 8.82
C LEU A 153 48.56 -1.89 9.60
N PHE A 154 48.01 -0.82 10.19
CA PHE A 154 48.77 0.12 11.02
C PHE A 154 48.98 -0.37 12.48
N GLN A 155 48.23 -1.37 12.92
CA GLN A 155 48.39 -1.99 14.25
C GLN A 155 49.34 -3.20 14.27
N LYS A 156 50.00 -3.51 13.15
CA LYS A 156 51.00 -4.56 13.00
C LYS A 156 52.37 -3.97 12.70
#